data_AF-A0A8H5GIQ8-F1
#
_entry.id   AF-A0A8H5GIQ8-F1
#
_cell.length_a   1.000
_cell.length_b   1.000
_cell.length_c   1.000
_cell.angle_alpha   90.00
_cell.angle_beta   90.00
_cell.angle_gamma   90.00
#
_symmetry.space_group_name_H-M   'P 1'
#
loop_
_entity.id
_entity.type
_entity.pdbx_description
1 polymer ?
#
loop_
_entity_poly.entity_id
_entity_poly.type
_entity_poly.pdbx_seq_one_letter_code
_entity_poly.pdbx_strand_id
1 'polypeptide(L)'
;MKRNILSNRLRPVSIWPIPRSLDLGDQILKLSDSFDITFGFASPPQDLLDAATRTRNNIRSDQLGRLIVGRGSSDSDLFGTASALSNLVLDLKNNDSAARPIKVEAVAALSVRDEAYSLSIPQMVLLGQ
;
A
#
# COMPACT_ATOMS: atom_id res chain seq x y z
N MET A 1 8.34 -20.34 -28.90
CA MET A 1 7.37 -19.78 -27.91
C MET A 1 8.16 -19.01 -26.85
N LYS A 2 8.43 -17.72 -27.07
CA LYS A 2 9.19 -16.88 -26.13
C LYS A 2 8.28 -16.58 -24.94
N ARG A 3 8.55 -17.17 -23.77
CA ARG A 3 7.88 -16.77 -22.52
C ARG A 3 8.13 -15.28 -22.34
N ASN A 4 7.07 -14.51 -22.13
CA ASN A 4 7.13 -13.07 -21.97
C ASN A 4 7.75 -12.78 -20.59
N ILE A 5 9.09 -12.68 -20.51
CA ILE A 5 9.87 -12.61 -19.26
C ILE A 5 9.57 -11.31 -18.47
N LEU A 6 8.89 -10.35 -19.09
CA LEU A 6 8.49 -9.10 -18.46
C LEU A 6 7.34 -9.26 -17.44
N SER A 7 6.45 -10.24 -17.61
CA SER A 7 5.22 -10.35 -16.78
C SER A 7 5.46 -10.84 -15.34
N ASN A 8 6.66 -11.34 -15.03
CA ASN A 8 7.00 -11.87 -13.70
C ASN A 8 7.89 -10.93 -12.87
N ARG A 9 8.29 -9.78 -13.43
CA ARG A 9 9.26 -8.88 -12.77
C ARG A 9 8.64 -7.94 -11.74
N LEU A 10 7.34 -7.69 -11.78
CA LEU A 10 6.71 -6.63 -10.96
C LEU A 10 5.74 -7.14 -9.89
N ARG A 11 5.64 -8.46 -9.71
CA ARG A 11 4.69 -9.02 -8.74
C ARG A 11 5.21 -8.84 -7.31
N PRO A 12 4.43 -8.21 -6.40
CA PRO A 12 4.76 -8.18 -4.98
C PRO A 12 4.66 -9.60 -4.43
N VAL A 13 5.80 -10.15 -4.00
CA VAL A 13 5.94 -11.52 -3.47
C VAL A 13 5.98 -11.57 -1.95
N SER A 14 5.73 -10.45 -1.27
CA SER A 14 6.04 -10.29 0.16
C SER A 14 4.87 -9.80 1.04
N ILE A 15 3.61 -10.00 0.63
CA ILE A 15 2.45 -9.68 1.47
C ILE A 15 2.10 -10.92 2.31
N TRP A 16 2.11 -10.77 3.64
CA TRP A 16 1.71 -11.80 4.57
C TRP A 16 0.84 -11.22 5.70
N PRO A 17 -0.28 -11.86 6.08
CA PRO A 17 -0.90 -13.00 5.40
C PRO A 17 -1.32 -12.69 3.96
N ILE A 18 -1.45 -13.72 3.12
CA ILE A 18 -1.89 -13.54 1.73
C ILE A 18 -3.36 -13.06 1.74
N PRO A 19 -3.70 -11.95 1.04
CA PRO A 19 -5.08 -11.48 0.96
C PRO A 19 -5.99 -12.50 0.26
N ARG A 20 -7.30 -12.50 0.58
CA ARG A 20 -8.29 -13.38 -0.10
C ARG A 20 -8.40 -13.10 -1.60
N SER A 21 -8.19 -11.85 -2.00
CA SER A 21 -8.15 -11.39 -3.38
C SER A 21 -7.05 -10.35 -3.51
N LEU A 22 -6.24 -10.44 -4.56
CA LEU A 22 -5.18 -9.49 -4.85
C LEU A 22 -5.16 -9.23 -6.36
N ASP A 23 -5.67 -8.07 -6.74
CA ASP A 23 -5.56 -7.56 -8.10
C ASP A 23 -4.38 -6.58 -8.17
N LEU A 24 -3.51 -6.78 -9.16
CA LEU A 24 -2.27 -6.04 -9.31
C LEU A 24 -2.30 -5.22 -10.59
N GLY A 25 -1.82 -3.98 -10.50
CA GLY A 25 -1.45 -3.19 -11.68
C GLY A 25 -0.16 -3.68 -12.32
N ASP A 26 0.16 -3.15 -13.49
CA ASP A 26 1.37 -3.42 -14.27
C ASP A 26 2.37 -2.25 -14.28
N GLN A 27 2.04 -1.14 -13.63
CA GLN A 27 2.86 0.07 -13.56
C GLN A 27 3.68 0.15 -12.28
N ILE A 28 4.90 0.69 -12.39
CA ILE A 28 5.72 1.04 -11.24
C ILE A 28 5.30 2.41 -10.72
N LEU A 29 5.15 2.51 -9.40
CA LEU A 29 4.90 3.75 -8.69
C LEU A 29 6.03 4.00 -7.70
N LYS A 30 6.43 5.27 -7.60
CA LYS A 30 7.32 5.77 -6.55
C LYS A 30 6.47 6.38 -5.45
N LEU A 31 6.98 6.33 -4.23
CA LEU A 31 6.48 7.21 -3.19
C LEU A 31 7.24 8.54 -3.28
N SER A 32 6.52 9.64 -3.14
CA SER A 32 7.11 10.98 -3.03
C SER A 32 7.95 11.06 -1.76
N ASP A 33 8.99 11.91 -1.75
CA ASP A 33 9.72 12.25 -0.53
C ASP A 33 8.79 12.84 0.55
N SER A 34 7.74 13.54 0.10
CA SER A 34 6.67 14.09 0.93
C SER A 34 5.50 13.12 1.17
N PHE A 35 5.65 11.82 0.89
CA PHE A 35 4.58 10.84 1.09
C PHE A 35 4.03 10.88 2.52
N ASP A 36 2.70 10.91 2.63
CA ASP A 36 1.99 10.92 3.90
C ASP A 36 0.84 9.92 3.95
N ILE A 37 0.39 9.63 5.17
CA ILE A 37 -0.80 8.82 5.45
C ILE A 37 -1.78 9.71 6.21
N THR A 38 -2.94 9.93 5.60
CA THR A 38 -4.00 10.81 6.11
C THR A 38 -5.28 10.02 6.34
N PHE A 39 -6.28 10.63 6.99
CA PHE A 39 -7.54 9.99 7.35
C PHE A 39 -8.69 10.79 6.75
N GLY A 40 -9.61 10.13 6.05
CA GLY A 40 -10.83 10.78 5.54
C GLY A 40 -12.02 10.70 6.50
N PHE A 41 -11.80 10.25 7.73
CA PHE A 41 -12.76 10.29 8.83
C PHE A 41 -12.26 11.16 10.00
N ALA A 42 -13.19 11.60 10.84
CA ALA A 42 -12.88 12.49 11.96
C ALA A 42 -12.31 11.73 13.17
N SER A 43 -11.48 12.42 13.95
CA SER A 43 -10.99 11.98 15.27
C SER A 43 -10.36 10.57 15.29
N PRO A 44 -9.31 10.30 14.48
CA PRO A 44 -8.62 9.01 14.52
C PRO A 44 -8.06 8.72 15.93
N PRO A 45 -8.24 7.49 16.45
CA PRO A 45 -7.66 7.08 17.71
C PRO A 45 -6.13 7.21 17.75
N GLN A 46 -5.59 7.44 18.95
CA GLN A 46 -4.14 7.62 19.12
C GLN A 46 -3.33 6.42 18.63
N ASP A 47 -3.77 5.19 18.87
CA ASP A 47 -3.03 4.00 18.42
C ASP A 47 -3.02 3.86 16.89
N LEU A 48 -4.03 4.38 16.19
CA LEU A 48 -4.08 4.45 14.74
C LEU A 48 -3.15 5.55 14.18
N LEU A 49 -3.08 6.72 14.83
CA LEU A 49 -2.11 7.77 14.53
C LEU A 49 -0.66 7.27 14.69
N ASP A 50 -0.41 6.55 15.79
CA ASP A 50 0.89 5.95 16.07
C ASP A 50 1.23 4.88 15.02
N ALA A 51 0.26 4.04 14.64
CA ALA A 51 0.45 3.05 13.59
C ALA A 51 0.80 3.69 12.24
N ALA A 52 0.10 4.74 11.81
CA ALA A 52 0.41 5.46 10.59
C ALA A 52 1.82 6.09 10.63
N THR A 53 2.22 6.64 11.78
CA THR A 53 3.56 7.19 11.98
C THR A 53 4.64 6.13 11.91
N ARG A 54 4.47 4.98 12.57
CA ARG A 54 5.41 3.85 12.47
C ARG A 54 5.52 3.35 11.02
N THR A 55 4.40 3.25 10.31
CA THR A 55 4.38 2.82 8.90
C THR A 55 5.17 3.77 8.02
N ARG A 56 4.98 5.10 8.16
CA ARG A 56 5.78 6.11 7.43
C ARG A 56 7.27 5.97 7.73
N ASN A 57 7.63 5.79 9.00
CA ASN A 57 9.02 5.63 9.40
C ASN A 57 9.62 4.36 8.81
N ASN A 58 8.91 3.23 8.86
CA ASN A 58 9.34 1.98 8.23
C ASN A 58 9.51 2.19 6.72
N ILE A 59 8.51 2.68 5.99
CA ILE A 59 8.64 2.90 4.53
C ILE A 59 9.89 3.72 4.15
N ARG A 60 10.26 4.73 4.95
CA ARG A 60 11.43 5.59 4.65
C ARG A 60 12.77 5.01 5.08
N SER A 61 12.80 4.29 6.20
CA SER A 61 14.05 3.79 6.80
C SER A 61 14.32 2.33 6.50
N ASP A 62 13.30 1.61 6.05
CA ASP A 62 13.37 0.18 5.84
C ASP A 62 14.15 -0.12 4.55
N GLN A 63 15.17 -0.95 4.72
CA GLN A 63 16.08 -1.34 3.64
C GLN A 63 15.62 -2.65 2.98
N LEU A 64 14.32 -2.97 3.06
CA LEU A 64 13.72 -4.13 2.40
C LEU A 64 13.85 -4.01 0.89
N GLY A 65 15.01 -4.42 0.38
CA GLY A 65 15.23 -4.70 -1.04
C GLY A 65 14.58 -6.01 -1.43
N ARG A 66 14.22 -6.14 -2.70
CA ARG A 66 13.62 -7.37 -3.23
C ARG A 66 14.58 -8.55 -3.03
N LEU A 67 14.04 -9.69 -2.59
CA LEU A 67 14.78 -10.93 -2.36
C LEU A 67 15.05 -11.69 -3.68
N ILE A 68 15.63 -10.98 -4.65
CA ILE A 68 16.09 -11.52 -5.93
C ILE A 68 17.54 -11.14 -6.15
N VAL A 69 18.22 -11.85 -7.05
CA VAL A 69 19.62 -11.54 -7.42
C VAL A 69 19.69 -10.08 -7.91
N GLY A 70 20.64 -9.31 -7.37
CA GLY A 70 20.80 -7.88 -7.68
C GLY A 70 19.79 -6.94 -7.01
N ARG A 71 18.90 -7.43 -6.14
CA ARG A 71 17.91 -6.63 -5.37
C ARG A 71 17.01 -5.71 -6.20
N GLY A 72 16.78 -6.07 -7.47
CA GLY A 72 15.99 -5.25 -8.39
C GLY A 72 16.77 -4.14 -9.11
N SER A 73 18.10 -4.14 -9.05
CA SER A 73 18.93 -3.17 -9.79
C SER A 73 18.65 -3.17 -11.29
N SER A 74 18.28 -4.31 -11.88
CA SER A 74 17.93 -4.42 -13.30
C SER A 74 16.66 -3.67 -13.70
N ASP A 75 15.88 -3.21 -12.73
CA ASP A 75 14.62 -2.51 -12.96
C ASP A 75 14.82 -0.98 -12.77
N SER A 76 16.07 -0.51 -12.65
CA SER A 76 16.44 0.90 -12.43
C SER A 76 15.81 1.85 -13.45
N ASP A 77 15.82 1.43 -14.72
CA ASP A 77 15.38 2.24 -15.84
C ASP A 77 13.88 2.54 -15.80
N LEU A 78 13.11 1.67 -15.12
CA LEU A 78 11.67 1.81 -14.97
C LEU A 78 11.29 2.87 -13.92
N PHE A 79 12.22 3.30 -13.05
CA PHE A 79 11.94 4.31 -12.02
C PHE A 79 12.00 5.74 -12.55
N GLY A 80 12.73 5.99 -13.65
CA GLY A 80 12.92 7.33 -14.20
C GLY A 80 11.59 8.01 -14.57
N THR A 81 10.67 7.24 -15.15
CA THR A 81 9.35 7.72 -15.62
C THR A 81 8.19 7.36 -14.70
N ALA A 82 8.44 6.62 -13.61
CA ALA A 82 7.41 6.20 -12.68
C ALA A 82 6.75 7.40 -11.97
N SER A 83 5.43 7.34 -11.84
CA SER A 83 4.64 8.35 -11.15
C SER A 83 4.88 8.32 -9.65
N ALA A 84 4.84 9.50 -9.01
CA ALA A 84 5.02 9.62 -7.57
C ALA A 84 3.66 9.73 -6.86
N LEU A 85 3.40 8.82 -5.92
CA LEU A 85 2.30 8.89 -4.97
C LEU A 85 2.71 9.73 -3.76
N SER A 86 1.93 10.77 -3.46
CA SER A 86 2.20 11.68 -2.35
C SER A 86 1.34 11.41 -1.12
N ASN A 87 0.24 10.67 -1.24
CA ASN A 87 -0.67 10.47 -0.12
C ASN A 87 -1.37 9.11 -0.20
N LEU A 88 -1.55 8.50 0.97
CA LEU A 88 -2.49 7.41 1.19
C LEU A 88 -3.59 7.92 2.13
N VAL A 89 -4.84 7.88 1.68
CA VAL A 89 -6.00 8.22 2.52
C VAL A 89 -6.58 6.94 3.09
N LEU A 90 -6.70 6.88 4.41
CA LEU A 90 -7.38 5.81 5.13
C LEU A 90 -8.83 6.20 5.37
N ASP A 91 -9.74 5.35 4.92
CA ASP A 91 -11.18 5.55 5.03
C ASP A 91 -11.87 4.31 5.62
N LEU A 92 -12.93 4.56 6.38
CA LEU A 92 -13.80 3.51 6.88
C LEU A 92 -14.92 3.24 5.87
N LYS A 93 -15.14 1.96 5.58
CA LYS A 93 -16.22 1.53 4.71
C LYS A 93 -17.58 1.95 5.31
N ASN A 94 -18.53 2.28 4.43
CA ASN A 94 -19.89 2.71 4.78
C ASN A 94 -20.01 4.07 5.50
N ASN A 95 -18.99 4.93 5.41
CA ASN A 95 -18.96 6.24 6.08
C ASN A 95 -19.15 6.14 7.60
N ASP A 96 -18.70 5.04 8.21
CA ASP A 96 -18.66 4.96 9.67
C ASP A 96 -17.80 6.11 10.18
N SER A 97 -18.39 6.92 11.05
CA SER A 97 -17.80 8.19 11.46
C SER A 97 -16.86 8.03 12.65
N ALA A 98 -16.83 6.85 13.29
CA ALA A 98 -16.09 6.64 14.54
C ALA A 98 -15.13 5.44 14.42
N ALA A 99 -13.89 5.74 14.04
CA ALA A 99 -12.81 4.76 14.15
C ALA A 99 -12.61 4.35 15.60
N ARG A 100 -12.56 3.05 15.84
CA ARG A 100 -12.24 2.47 17.15
C ARG A 100 -10.75 2.24 17.27
N PRO A 101 -10.17 2.30 18.48
CA PRO A 101 -8.77 1.99 18.68
C PRO A 101 -8.42 0.59 18.17
N ILE A 102 -7.27 0.43 17.54
CA ILE A 102 -6.75 -0.86 17.04
C ILE A 102 -6.80 -1.92 18.15
N LYS A 103 -6.43 -1.56 19.38
CA LYS A 103 -6.45 -2.49 20.51
C LYS A 103 -7.84 -3.06 20.83
N VAL A 104 -8.92 -2.32 20.54
CA VAL A 104 -10.29 -2.74 20.79
C VAL A 104 -10.73 -3.74 19.72
N GLU A 105 -10.49 -3.42 18.45
CA GLU A 105 -10.80 -4.32 17.33
C GLU A 105 -9.97 -5.60 17.38
N ALA A 106 -8.69 -5.50 17.76
CA ALA A 106 -7.76 -6.63 17.86
C ALA A 106 -8.15 -7.69 18.93
N VAL A 107 -9.06 -7.37 19.86
CA VAL A 107 -9.56 -8.30 20.89
C VAL A 107 -11.05 -8.62 20.75
N ALA A 108 -11.75 -8.05 19.76
CA ALA A 108 -13.15 -8.35 19.50
C ALA A 108 -13.36 -9.83 19.18
N ALA A 109 -14.56 -10.38 19.35
CA ALA A 109 -14.83 -11.77 18.98
C ALA A 109 -14.65 -11.96 17.46
N LEU A 110 -14.05 -13.08 17.04
CA LEU A 110 -13.78 -13.34 15.61
C LEU A 110 -15.05 -13.29 14.74
N SER A 111 -16.20 -13.64 15.30
CA SER A 111 -17.50 -13.63 14.62
C SER A 111 -18.03 -12.23 14.29
N VAL A 112 -17.50 -11.18 14.93
CA VAL A 112 -17.94 -9.79 14.72
C VAL A 112 -16.87 -8.90 14.08
N ARG A 113 -15.65 -9.42 13.86
CA ARG A 113 -14.58 -8.68 13.20
C ARG A 113 -14.82 -8.62 11.70
N ASP A 114 -14.77 -7.41 11.16
CA ASP A 114 -14.58 -7.20 9.74
C ASP A 114 -13.12 -6.78 9.48
N GLU A 115 -12.32 -7.73 8.98
CA GLU A 115 -10.92 -7.50 8.62
C GLU A 115 -10.75 -7.22 7.12
N ALA A 116 -11.85 -6.98 6.39
CA ALA A 116 -11.78 -6.66 4.98
C ALA A 116 -11.16 -5.28 4.75
N TYR A 117 -10.26 -5.20 3.78
CA TYR A 117 -9.68 -3.96 3.31
C TYR A 117 -9.63 -3.95 1.79
N SER A 118 -9.63 -2.76 1.21
CA SER A 118 -9.43 -2.54 -0.21
C SER A 118 -8.46 -1.38 -0.40
N LEU A 119 -7.48 -1.55 -1.27
CA LEU A 119 -6.58 -0.49 -1.69
C LEU A 119 -6.93 -0.12 -3.13
N SER A 120 -7.32 1.14 -3.34
CA SER A 120 -7.51 1.69 -4.67
C SER A 120 -6.35 2.60 -5.01
N ILE A 121 -5.68 2.32 -6.12
CA ILE A 121 -4.64 3.19 -6.66
C ILE A 121 -5.24 3.91 -7.87
N PRO A 122 -5.34 5.25 -7.86
CA PRO A 122 -5.89 5.98 -8.98
C PRO A 122 -5.05 5.70 -10.23
N GLN A 123 -5.73 5.28 -11.31
CA GLN A 123 -5.08 5.16 -12.61
C GLN A 123 -4.70 6.56 -13.09
N MET A 124 -3.47 6.71 -13.59
CA MET A 124 -3.14 7.92 -14.34
C MET A 124 -3.90 7.89 -15.66
N VAL A 125 -4.83 8.84 -15.83
CA VAL A 125 -5.34 9.20 -17.16
C VAL A 125 -4.26 10.09 -17.79
N LEU A 126 -3.61 9.58 -18.84
CA LEU A 126 -2.82 10.43 -19.74
C LEU A 126 -3.79 11.41 -20.41
N LEU A 127 -3.86 12.65 -19.91
CA LEU A 127 -4.52 13.74 -20.61
C LEU A 127 -3.63 14.11 -21.83
N GLY A 128 -4.03 13.66 -23.01
CA GLY A 128 -3.44 14.09 -24.28
C GLY A 128 -3.06 12.94 -25.24
N GLN A 129 -4.04 12.54 -26.06
CA GLN A 129 -3.84 12.15 -27.46
C GLN A 129 -4.86 12.94 -28.27
#